data_AF-A0A0M1IXX4-F1
#
_entry.id   AF-A0A0M1IXX4-F1
#
_cell.length_a   1.000
_cell.length_b   1.000
_cell.length_c   1.000
_cell.angle_alpha   90.00
_cell.angle_beta   90.00
_cell.angle_gamma   90.00
#
_symmetry.space_group_name_H-M   'P 1'
#
loop_
_entity.id
_entity.type
_entity.pdbx_description
1 polymer ?
#
loop_
_entity_poly.entity_id
_entity_poly.type
_entity_poly.pdbx_seq_one_letter_code
_entity_poly.pdbx_strand_id
1 'polypeptide(L)'
;MREILIKISKVILTIVKLGSIVSIFVITFLGLLKELPKTNNKIPLLLLALISIIYSIFYYLIASNIIFIINNSKKNPFTMNTVKKFDRTGIYLIIVSIMNFITNHSNILRSDTNKVSNVGFILLSGIICFVISNILYKAIKIKEDNDLTI
;
A
#
# COMPACT_ATOMS: atom_id res chain seq x y z
N MET A 1 11.03 -12.54 -21.38
CA MET A 1 9.68 -12.27 -20.84
C MET A 1 9.70 -11.77 -19.38
N ARG A 2 10.32 -12.50 -18.43
CA ARG A 2 10.35 -12.12 -17.00
C ARG A 2 10.98 -10.75 -16.70
N GLU A 3 12.05 -10.38 -17.40
CA GLU A 3 12.70 -9.06 -17.21
C GLU A 3 11.83 -7.88 -17.67
N ILE A 4 11.08 -8.08 -18.76
CA ILE A 4 10.14 -7.08 -19.28
C ILE A 4 9.02 -6.87 -18.27
N LEU A 5 8.45 -7.95 -17.72
CA LEU A 5 7.45 -7.88 -16.66
C LEU A 5 7.97 -7.10 -15.45
N ILE A 6 9.20 -7.38 -14.99
CA ILE A 6 9.83 -6.65 -13.88
C ILE A 6 9.96 -5.15 -14.19
N LYS A 7 10.36 -4.79 -15.41
CA LYS A 7 10.45 -3.37 -15.84
C LYS A 7 9.06 -2.71 -15.83
N ILE A 8 8.05 -3.36 -16.41
CA ILE A 8 6.68 -2.86 -16.45
C ILE A 8 6.13 -2.67 -15.03
N SER A 9 6.30 -3.65 -14.13
CA SER A 9 5.86 -3.55 -12.74
C SER A 9 6.50 -2.35 -12.03
N LYS A 10 7.79 -2.09 -12.25
CA LYS A 10 8.46 -0.90 -11.68
C LYS A 10 7.90 0.41 -12.20
N VAL A 11 7.59 0.50 -13.50
CA VAL A 11 6.97 1.68 -14.10
C VAL A 11 5.61 1.92 -13.47
N ILE A 12 4.77 0.89 -13.39
CA ILE A 12 3.45 0.96 -12.75
C ILE A 12 3.57 1.44 -11.31
N LEU A 13 4.46 0.83 -10.51
CA LEU A 13 4.66 1.21 -9.12
C LEU A 13 5.18 2.64 -8.96
N THR A 14 6.01 3.11 -9.90
CA THR A 14 6.51 4.49 -9.91
C THR A 14 5.37 5.47 -10.20
N ILE A 15 4.49 5.14 -11.14
CA ILE A 15 3.28 5.93 -11.43
C ILE A 15 2.36 5.97 -10.21
N VAL A 16 2.12 4.84 -9.54
CA VAL A 16 1.33 4.80 -8.29
C VAL A 16 1.95 5.69 -7.21
N LYS A 17 3.27 5.63 -7.06
CA LYS A 17 4.00 6.46 -6.09
C LYS A 17 3.84 7.96 -6.40
N LEU A 18 4.02 8.37 -7.66
CA LEU A 18 3.84 9.75 -8.09
C LEU A 18 2.39 10.21 -7.94
N GLY A 19 1.43 9.37 -8.36
CA GLY A 19 0.00 9.63 -8.22
C GLY A 19 -0.41 9.83 -6.76
N SER A 20 0.20 9.09 -5.83
CA SER A 20 -0.02 9.25 -4.39
C SER A 20 0.49 10.59 -3.84
N ILE A 21 1.57 11.14 -4.41
CA ILE A 21 2.06 12.47 -4.04
C ILE A 21 1.13 13.55 -4.60
N VAL A 22 0.74 13.40 -5.87
CA VAL A 22 -0.17 14.33 -6.54
C VAL A 22 -1.53 14.35 -5.86
N SER A 23 -2.07 13.20 -5.43
CA SER A 23 -3.35 13.15 -4.72
C SER A 23 -3.30 13.90 -3.39
N ILE A 24 -2.22 13.75 -2.61
CA ILE A 24 -2.03 14.53 -1.37
C ILE A 24 -2.03 16.02 -1.69
N PHE A 25 -1.27 16.44 -2.70
CA PHE A 25 -1.19 17.85 -3.11
C PHE A 25 -2.55 18.41 -3.56
N VAL A 26 -3.30 17.65 -4.37
CA VAL A 26 -4.64 18.04 -4.81
C VAL A 26 -5.60 18.18 -3.62
N ILE A 27 -5.60 17.23 -2.68
CA ILE A 27 -6.51 17.28 -1.53
C ILE A 27 -6.18 18.47 -0.62
N THR A 28 -4.89 18.72 -0.36
CA THR A 28 -4.46 19.81 0.53
C THR A 28 -4.62 21.20 -0.12
N PHE A 29 -4.21 21.38 -1.38
CA PHE A 29 -4.20 22.69 -2.02
C PHE A 29 -5.49 23.02 -2.78
N LEU A 30 -6.16 22.06 -3.40
CA LEU A 30 -7.39 22.31 -4.15
C LEU A 30 -8.64 22.01 -3.34
N GLY A 31 -8.58 21.05 -2.42
CA GLY A 31 -9.73 20.63 -1.61
C GLY A 31 -9.92 21.44 -0.33
N LEU A 32 -8.83 21.67 0.43
CA LEU A 32 -8.88 22.31 1.75
C LEU A 32 -8.76 23.84 1.71
N LEU A 33 -8.06 24.42 0.72
CA LEU A 33 -7.86 25.87 0.61
C LEU A 33 -8.96 26.59 -0.20
N LYS A 34 -9.69 25.88 -1.06
CA LYS A 34 -10.82 26.46 -1.79
C LYS A 34 -11.96 26.70 -0.80
N GLU A 35 -12.48 27.92 -0.74
CA GLU A 35 -13.56 28.29 0.20
C GLU A 35 -14.66 27.22 0.18
N LEU A 36 -14.75 26.48 1.28
CA LEU A 36 -15.77 25.46 1.45
C LEU A 36 -17.15 26.13 1.41
N PRO A 37 -18.13 25.57 0.67
CA PRO A 37 -19.47 26.14 0.60
C PRO A 37 -20.03 26.34 2.02
N LYS A 38 -20.62 27.52 2.27
CA LYS A 38 -21.13 27.96 3.59
C LYS A 38 -22.26 27.09 4.17
N THR A 39 -22.67 26.02 3.49
CA THR A 39 -23.81 25.17 3.87
C THR A 39 -23.42 24.06 4.85
N ASN A 40 -24.36 23.72 5.74
CA ASN A 40 -24.21 22.82 6.89
C ASN A 40 -23.77 21.39 6.51
N ASN A 41 -22.47 21.11 6.61
CA ASN A 41 -21.86 20.00 7.37
C ASN A 41 -20.39 19.81 6.94
N LYS A 42 -19.48 20.60 7.54
CA LYS A 42 -18.04 20.61 7.22
C LYS A 42 -17.29 19.38 7.72
N ILE A 43 -17.81 18.71 8.75
CA ILE A 43 -17.19 17.58 9.45
C ILE A 43 -17.00 16.34 8.53
N PRO A 44 -18.04 15.83 7.84
CA PRO A 44 -17.88 14.64 6.98
C PRO A 44 -16.92 14.87 5.80
N LEU A 45 -16.90 16.09 5.25
CA LEU A 45 -15.99 16.42 4.14
C LEU A 45 -14.53 16.47 4.57
N LEU A 46 -14.24 17.06 5.75
CA LEU A 46 -12.89 17.07 6.31
C LEU A 46 -12.41 15.65 6.68
N LEU A 47 -13.30 14.83 7.24
CA LEU A 47 -13.04 13.42 7.55
C LEU A 47 -12.69 12.63 6.29
N LEU A 48 -13.44 12.83 5.19
CA LEU A 48 -13.19 12.18 3.90
C LEU A 48 -11.85 12.60 3.30
N ALA A 49 -11.50 13.88 3.40
CA ALA A 49 -10.21 14.40 2.93
C ALA A 49 -9.03 13.78 3.70
N LEU A 50 -9.13 13.71 5.04
CA LEU A 50 -8.13 13.09 5.90
C LEU A 50 -7.93 11.61 5.56
N ILE A 51 -9.02 10.85 5.43
CA ILE A 51 -8.97 9.43 5.05
C ILE A 51 -8.29 9.27 3.68
N SER A 52 -8.60 10.14 2.72
CA SER A 52 -8.00 10.11 1.38
C SER A 52 -6.49 10.41 1.39
N ILE A 53 -6.04 11.32 2.24
CA ILE A 53 -4.61 11.58 2.47
C ILE A 53 -3.94 10.34 3.07
N ILE A 54 -4.55 9.73 4.09
CA ILE A 54 -4.02 8.52 4.74
C ILE A 54 -3.90 7.37 3.73
N TYR A 55 -4.92 7.14 2.88
CA TYR A 55 -4.82 6.15 1.79
C TYR A 55 -3.63 6.43 0.88
N SER A 56 -3.46 7.69 0.46
CA SER A 56 -2.38 8.09 -0.43
C SER A 56 -1.01 7.82 0.20
N ILE A 57 -0.85 8.10 1.50
CA ILE A 57 0.38 7.78 2.25
C ILE A 57 0.63 6.26 2.24
N PHE A 58 -0.37 5.43 2.53
CA PHE A 58 -0.18 3.98 2.52
C PHE A 58 0.17 3.44 1.13
N TYR A 59 -0.49 3.92 0.07
CA TYR A 59 -0.15 3.52 -1.31
C TYR A 59 1.27 3.94 -1.69
N TYR A 60 1.72 5.13 -1.28
CA TYR A 60 3.11 5.56 -1.45
C TYR A 60 4.10 4.62 -0.74
N LEU A 61 3.82 4.26 0.51
CA LEU A 61 4.68 3.38 1.31
C LEU A 61 4.73 1.95 0.74
N ILE A 62 3.58 1.40 0.34
CA ILE A 62 3.46 0.09 -0.32
C ILE A 62 4.29 0.09 -1.62
N ALA A 63 4.07 1.06 -2.50
CA ALA A 63 4.81 1.14 -3.77
C ALA A 63 6.33 1.24 -3.54
N SER A 64 6.75 2.05 -2.57
CA SER A 64 8.16 2.22 -2.22
C SER A 64 8.79 0.92 -1.69
N ASN A 65 8.08 0.18 -0.84
CA ASN A 65 8.57 -1.10 -0.34
C ASN A 65 8.64 -2.16 -1.44
N ILE A 66 7.64 -2.25 -2.33
CA ILE A 66 7.64 -3.23 -3.43
C ILE A 66 8.77 -2.91 -4.42
N ILE A 67 8.99 -1.64 -4.78
CA ILE A 67 10.13 -1.25 -5.63
C ILE A 67 11.45 -1.68 -4.98
N PHE A 68 11.62 -1.46 -3.68
CA PHE A 68 12.80 -1.90 -2.94
C PHE A 68 12.99 -3.42 -3.00
N ILE A 69 11.91 -4.20 -2.79
CA ILE A 69 11.93 -5.67 -2.88
C ILE A 69 12.36 -6.11 -4.29
N ILE A 70 11.79 -5.53 -5.34
CA ILE A 70 12.14 -5.87 -6.74
C ILE A 70 13.61 -5.51 -7.04
N ASN A 71 14.12 -4.42 -6.49
CA ASN A 71 15.52 -4.02 -6.70
C ASN A 71 16.49 -4.97 -6.00
N ASN A 72 16.18 -5.38 -4.76
CA ASN A 72 17.03 -6.28 -4.01
C ASN A 72 16.94 -7.73 -4.48
N SER A 73 15.77 -8.18 -4.94
CA SER A 73 15.61 -9.54 -5.45
C SER A 73 16.46 -9.85 -6.68
N LYS A 74 16.88 -8.83 -7.44
CA LYS A 74 17.87 -8.98 -8.52
C LYS A 74 19.29 -9.26 -8.03
N LYS A 75 19.66 -8.77 -6.85
CA LYS A 75 21.00 -8.92 -6.28
C LYS A 75 21.06 -10.09 -5.31
N ASN A 76 20.24 -10.02 -4.26
CA ASN A 76 20.06 -11.07 -3.27
C ASN A 76 18.68 -10.92 -2.61
N PRO A 77 17.71 -11.83 -2.90
CA PRO A 77 16.40 -11.79 -2.27
C PRO A 77 16.42 -12.22 -0.79
N PHE A 78 17.42 -13.01 -0.38
CA PHE A 78 17.55 -13.59 0.95
C PHE A 78 18.29 -12.64 1.91
N THR A 79 17.69 -11.47 2.13
CA THR A 79 18.19 -10.52 3.12
C THR A 79 17.09 -10.18 4.12
N MET A 80 17.48 -9.98 5.38
CA MET A 80 16.55 -9.60 6.44
C MET A 80 15.84 -8.27 6.15
N ASN A 81 16.47 -7.39 5.36
CA ASN A 81 15.84 -6.15 4.90
C ASN A 81 14.67 -6.42 3.94
N THR A 82 14.76 -7.41 3.05
CA THR A 82 13.66 -7.82 2.17
C THR A 82 12.50 -8.39 2.99
N VAL A 83 12.77 -9.24 3.98
CA VAL A 83 11.77 -9.80 4.92
C VAL A 83 11.00 -8.67 5.61
N LYS A 84 11.70 -7.75 6.29
CA LYS A 84 11.10 -6.60 6.98
C LYS A 84 10.24 -5.74 6.06
N LYS A 85 10.60 -5.64 4.76
CA LYS A 85 9.83 -4.87 3.77
C LYS A 85 8.57 -5.59 3.31
N PHE A 86 8.60 -6.92 3.20
CA PHE A 86 7.38 -7.70 3.01
C PHE A 86 6.45 -7.58 4.22
N ASP A 87 6.96 -7.73 5.45
CA ASP A 87 6.16 -7.58 6.68
C ASP A 87 5.46 -6.22 6.74
N ARG A 88 6.22 -5.13 6.56
CA ARG A 88 5.65 -3.78 6.56
C ARG A 88 4.58 -3.60 5.49
N THR A 89 4.82 -4.14 4.29
CA THR A 89 3.84 -4.07 3.19
C THR A 89 2.58 -4.86 3.52
N GLY A 90 2.71 -6.03 4.14
CA GLY A 90 1.58 -6.82 4.64
C GLY A 90 0.75 -6.04 5.66
N ILE A 91 1.40 -5.42 6.65
CA ILE A 91 0.73 -4.57 7.65
C ILE A 91 -0.01 -3.41 6.98
N TYR A 92 0.63 -2.70 6.04
CA TYR A 92 0.00 -1.58 5.34
C TYR A 92 -1.24 -2.02 4.54
N LEU A 93 -1.18 -3.17 3.86
CA LEU A 93 -2.33 -3.71 3.14
C LEU A 93 -3.48 -4.09 4.08
N ILE A 94 -3.20 -4.66 5.25
CA ILE A 94 -4.24 -4.92 6.26
C ILE A 94 -4.89 -3.63 6.72
N ILE A 95 -4.12 -2.60 7.03
CA ILE A 95 -4.66 -1.30 7.46
C ILE A 95 -5.54 -0.70 6.35
N VAL A 96 -5.05 -0.69 5.10
CA VAL A 96 -5.82 -0.21 3.93
C VAL A 96 -7.11 -1.02 3.75
N SER A 97 -7.08 -2.33 3.97
CA SER A 97 -8.25 -3.20 3.93
C SER A 97 -9.29 -2.84 4.99
N ILE A 98 -8.86 -2.61 6.24
CA ILE A 98 -9.74 -2.18 7.33
C ILE A 98 -10.35 -0.82 7.03
N MET A 99 -9.53 0.13 6.57
CA MET A 99 -10.02 1.46 6.17
C MET A 99 -11.08 1.33 5.06
N ASN A 100 -10.86 0.46 4.07
CA ASN A 100 -11.76 0.28 2.94
C ASN A 100 -13.09 -0.34 3.40
N PHE A 101 -13.03 -1.26 4.36
CA PHE A 101 -14.21 -1.81 4.99
C PHE A 101 -15.03 -0.72 5.70
N ILE A 102 -14.38 0.09 6.55
CA ILE A 102 -15.04 1.19 7.29
C ILE A 102 -15.64 2.22 6.33
N THR A 103 -14.90 2.61 5.29
CA THR A 103 -15.35 3.63 4.33
C THR A 103 -16.60 3.16 3.58
N ASN A 104 -16.65 1.88 3.18
CA ASN A 104 -17.78 1.34 2.41
C ASN A 104 -19.01 0.99 3.27
N HIS A 105 -18.84 0.72 4.57
CA HIS A 105 -19.94 0.32 5.47
C HIS A 105 -20.41 1.43 6.41
N SER A 106 -19.74 2.57 6.48
CA SER A 106 -20.18 3.69 7.32
C SER A 106 -21.17 4.59 6.59
N ASN A 107 -22.29 4.91 7.24
CA ASN A 107 -23.33 5.79 6.67
C ASN A 107 -22.84 7.23 6.45
N ILE A 108 -21.73 7.62 7.08
CA ILE A 108 -21.18 8.98 7.04
C ILE A 108 -20.10 9.12 5.94
N LEU A 109 -19.35 8.07 5.63
CA LEU A 109 -18.26 8.11 4.64
C LEU A 109 -18.60 7.44 3.31
N ARG A 110 -19.76 6.77 3.22
CA ARG A 110 -20.16 6.07 2.00
C ARG A 110 -20.46 7.07 0.89
N SER A 111 -19.51 7.22 -0.02
CA SER A 111 -19.65 8.06 -1.22
C SER A 111 -20.51 7.44 -2.32
N ASP A 112 -20.59 6.10 -2.38
CA ASP A 112 -21.36 5.37 -3.40
C ASP A 112 -21.89 4.04 -2.85
N THR A 113 -23.18 3.78 -3.06
CA THR A 113 -23.86 2.56 -2.58
C THR A 113 -23.58 1.34 -3.46
N ASN A 114 -23.13 1.56 -4.69
CA ASN A 114 -22.97 0.53 -5.72
C ASN A 114 -21.51 0.06 -5.87
N LYS A 115 -20.59 0.54 -5.03
CA LYS A 115 -19.17 0.24 -5.16
C LYS A 115 -18.86 -1.14 -4.59
N VAL A 116 -18.39 -2.05 -5.44
CA VAL A 116 -17.92 -3.37 -5.02
C VAL A 116 -16.71 -3.21 -4.11
N SER A 117 -16.84 -3.75 -2.89
CA SER A 117 -15.80 -3.64 -1.86
C SER A 117 -14.63 -4.59 -2.16
N ASN A 118 -13.47 -4.03 -2.54
CA ASN A 118 -12.25 -4.80 -2.79
C ASN A 118 -11.51 -5.26 -1.51
N VAL A 119 -12.15 -5.18 -0.35
CA VAL A 119 -11.56 -5.49 0.97
C VAL A 119 -10.92 -6.88 0.99
N GLY A 120 -11.62 -7.91 0.52
CA GLY A 120 -11.12 -9.28 0.53
C GLY A 120 -9.83 -9.46 -0.27
N PHE A 121 -9.73 -8.83 -1.44
CA PHE A 121 -8.53 -8.90 -2.29
C PHE A 121 -7.32 -8.21 -1.64
N ILE A 122 -7.54 -7.03 -1.04
CA ILE A 122 -6.49 -6.27 -0.36
C ILE A 122 -6.00 -7.04 0.87
N LEU A 123 -6.92 -7.61 1.66
CA LEU A 123 -6.61 -8.43 2.82
C LEU A 123 -5.77 -9.65 2.43
N LEU A 124 -6.22 -10.39 1.41
CA LEU A 124 -5.51 -11.57 0.92
C LEU A 124 -4.09 -11.21 0.44
N SER A 125 -3.93 -10.09 -0.27
CA SER A 125 -2.62 -9.59 -0.69
C SER A 125 -1.71 -9.30 0.50
N GLY A 126 -2.25 -8.75 1.59
CA GLY A 126 -1.52 -8.53 2.84
C GLY A 126 -1.06 -9.84 3.50
N ILE A 127 -1.94 -10.84 3.56
CA ILE A 127 -1.62 -12.18 4.09
C ILE A 127 -0.53 -12.84 3.24
N ILE A 128 -0.60 -12.75 1.92
CA ILE A 128 0.42 -13.29 1.00
C ILE A 128 1.79 -12.65 1.27
N CYS A 129 1.83 -11.34 1.56
CA CYS A 129 3.09 -10.68 1.93
C CYS A 129 3.73 -11.31 3.18
N PHE A 130 2.94 -11.64 4.21
CA PHE A 130 3.46 -12.32 5.39
C PHE A 130 3.89 -13.75 5.13
N VAL A 131 3.13 -14.49 4.32
CA VAL A 131 3.52 -15.86 3.92
C VAL A 131 4.88 -15.83 3.23
N ILE A 132 5.07 -14.93 2.25
CA ILE A 132 6.36 -14.77 1.55
C ILE A 132 7.45 -14.34 2.53
N SER A 133 7.16 -13.40 3.43
CA SER A 133 8.12 -12.93 4.44
C SER A 133 8.61 -14.08 5.33
N ASN A 134 7.69 -14.91 5.82
CA ASN A 134 8.01 -16.06 6.67
C ASN A 134 8.83 -17.12 5.92
N ILE A 135 8.51 -17.38 4.64
CA ILE A 135 9.31 -18.28 3.79
C ILE A 135 10.74 -17.73 3.63
N LEU A 136 10.89 -16.43 3.32
CA LEU A 136 12.20 -15.80 3.17
C LEU A 136 12.99 -15.80 4.49
N TYR A 137 12.34 -15.53 5.62
CA TYR A 137 12.97 -15.57 6.94
C TYR A 137 13.51 -16.97 7.26
N LYS A 138 12.68 -18.01 7.05
CA LYS A 138 13.12 -19.39 7.26
C LYS A 138 14.25 -19.78 6.32
N ALA A 139 14.20 -19.36 5.05
CA ALA A 139 15.27 -19.63 4.09
C ALA A 139 16.61 -18.98 4.51
N ILE A 140 16.57 -17.74 5.02
CA ILE A 140 17.76 -17.07 5.57
C ILE A 140 18.31 -17.85 6.77
N LYS A 141 17.43 -18.25 7.71
CA LYS A 141 17.86 -19.00 8.89
C LYS A 141 18.49 -20.35 8.54
N ILE A 142 17.88 -21.11 7.62
CA ILE A 142 18.43 -22.39 7.15
C ILE A 142 19.80 -22.21 6.49
N LYS A 143 20.01 -21.09 5.78
CA LYS A 143 21.29 -20.74 5.18
C LYS A 143 22.35 -20.51 6.26
N GLU A 144 22.02 -19.71 7.28
CA GLU A 144 22.91 -19.39 8.39
C GLU A 144 23.23 -20.63 9.24
N ASP A 145 22.24 -21.47 9.54
CA ASP A 145 22.38 -22.66 10.38
C ASP A 145 23.22 -23.77 9.70
N ASN A 146 23.20 -23.85 8.36
CA ASN A 146 23.89 -24.90 7.59
C ASN A 146 25.13 -24.41 6.82
N ASP A 147 25.56 -23.16 7.06
CA ASP A 147 26.70 -22.52 6.38
C ASP A 147 26.64 -22.62 4.83
N LEU A 148 25.41 -22.59 4.29
CA LEU A 148 25.16 -22.79 2.86
C LEU A 148 25.52 -21.52 2.07
N THR A 149 26.44 -21.65 1.11
CA THR A 149 26.66 -20.63 0.07
C THR A 149 25.66 -20.86 -1.06
N ILE A 150 24.82 -19.85 -1.36
CA ILE A 150 23.86 -19.82 -2.47
C ILE A 150 24.30 -18.72 -3.43
#